data_AF-A0A133U382-F1
#
_entry.id   AF-A0A133U382-F1
#
_cell.length_a   1.000
_cell.length_b   1.000
_cell.length_c   1.000
_cell.angle_alpha   90.00
_cell.angle_beta   90.00
_cell.angle_gamma   90.00
#
_symmetry.space_group_name_H-M   'P 1'
#
loop_
_entity.id
_entity.type
_entity.pdbx_description
1 polymer ?
#
loop_
_entity_poly.entity_id
_entity_poly.type
_entity_poly.pdbx_seq_one_letter_code
_entity_poly.pdbx_strand_id
1 'polypeptide(L)'
;MASITLLNEGDVEEEIFFKSGQRYDFVIKDGDQEVWRWSEGKMFTMATGTVTLEPGEKISYVERLASDNLSTGEYKLVGIVTGSPEYRESRVVLFRNK
;
A
#
# COMPACT_ATOMS: atom_id res chain seq x y z
N MET A 1 -2.25 12.27 -1.59
CA MET A 1 -1.71 11.27 -0.64
C MET A 1 -2.17 9.91 -1.10
N ALA A 2 -1.37 8.86 -0.92
CA ALA A 2 -1.78 7.47 -1.10
C ALA A 2 -2.22 6.89 0.24
N SER A 3 -3.18 5.98 0.20
CA SER A 3 -3.64 5.25 1.37
C SER A 3 -4.16 3.88 0.98
N ILE A 4 -3.96 2.91 1.87
CA ILE A 4 -4.62 1.60 1.89
C ILE A 4 -5.07 1.34 3.33
N THR A 5 -6.26 0.76 3.49
CA THR A 5 -6.81 0.41 4.80
C THR A 5 -7.23 -1.04 4.77
N LEU A 6 -6.80 -1.80 5.78
CA LEU A 6 -7.31 -3.12 6.03
C LEU A 6 -8.26 -3.03 7.22
N LEU A 7 -9.48 -3.52 7.03
CA LEU A 7 -10.53 -3.60 8.03
C LEU A 7 -10.87 -5.07 8.21
N ASN A 8 -10.86 -5.55 9.45
CA ASN A 8 -11.47 -6.83 9.77
C ASN A 8 -13.00 -6.63 9.80
N GLU A 9 -13.68 -7.05 8.73
CA GLU A 9 -15.14 -7.02 8.63
C GLU A 9 -15.82 -8.27 9.22
N GLY A 10 -15.02 -9.24 9.67
CA GLY A 10 -15.49 -10.47 10.30
C GLY A 10 -15.90 -10.29 11.76
N ASP A 11 -16.30 -11.40 12.35
CA ASP A 11 -16.71 -11.53 13.76
C ASP A 11 -15.65 -12.26 14.62
N VAL A 12 -14.53 -12.64 14.02
CA VAL A 12 -13.37 -13.27 14.67
C VAL A 12 -12.09 -12.48 14.39
N GLU A 13 -11.06 -12.65 15.22
CA GLU A 13 -9.76 -12.03 14.99
C GLU A 13 -9.11 -12.51 13.68
N GLU A 14 -8.43 -11.58 12.99
CA GLU A 14 -7.64 -11.88 11.79
C GLU A 14 -6.16 -11.61 12.04
N GLU A 15 -5.31 -12.58 11.69
CA GLU A 15 -3.86 -12.43 11.78
C GLU A 15 -3.23 -12.17 10.41
N ILE A 16 -2.34 -11.18 10.37
CA ILE A 16 -1.57 -10.83 9.19
C ILE A 16 -0.10 -11.06 9.48
N PHE A 17 0.47 -12.06 8.82
CA PHE A 17 1.88 -12.38 8.98
C PHE A 17 2.75 -11.58 8.00
N PHE A 18 3.78 -10.92 8.50
CA PHE A 18 4.77 -10.20 7.70
C PHE A 18 6.13 -10.89 7.75
N LYS A 19 6.68 -11.09 6.56
CA LYS A 19 8.00 -11.70 6.33
C LYS A 19 9.19 -10.74 6.48
N SER A 20 8.93 -9.44 6.66
CA SER A 20 9.95 -8.41 6.87
C SER A 20 9.35 -7.19 7.58
N GLY A 21 10.19 -6.18 7.84
CA GLY A 21 9.75 -4.89 8.35
C GLY A 21 8.93 -4.07 7.36
N GLN A 22 8.87 -4.46 6.08
CA GLN A 22 7.99 -3.84 5.11
C GLN A 22 6.55 -4.29 5.37
N ARG A 23 5.66 -3.35 5.72
CA ARG A 23 4.24 -3.63 6.01
C ARG A 23 3.31 -3.28 4.85
N TYR A 24 3.71 -2.35 4.01
CA TYR A 24 2.93 -1.89 2.88
C TYR A 24 3.85 -1.44 1.74
N ASP A 25 3.23 -1.21 0.59
CA ASP A 25 3.85 -0.57 -0.56
C ASP A 25 2.79 0.18 -1.37
N PHE A 26 3.25 1.13 -2.19
CA PHE A 26 2.40 1.86 -3.13
C PHE A 26 3.07 1.87 -4.50
N VAL A 27 2.29 1.59 -5.54
CA VAL A 27 2.75 1.56 -6.92
C VAL A 27 1.88 2.50 -7.75
N ILE A 28 2.49 3.30 -8.61
CA ILE A 28 1.79 4.08 -9.62
C ILE A 28 2.08 3.43 -10.98
N LYS A 29 1.01 3.21 -11.75
CA LYS A 29 1.08 2.70 -13.11
C LYS A 29 0.49 3.67 -14.12
N ASP A 30 1.12 3.75 -15.28
CA ASP A 30 0.60 4.35 -16.50
C ASP A 30 0.19 3.21 -17.45
N GLY A 31 -1.12 3.01 -17.61
CA GLY A 31 -1.65 1.75 -18.13
C GLY A 31 -1.18 0.55 -17.29
N ASP A 32 -0.48 -0.39 -17.92
CA ASP A 32 0.11 -1.56 -17.25
C ASP A 32 1.55 -1.35 -16.79
N GLN A 33 2.20 -0.26 -17.22
CA GLN A 33 3.59 0.04 -16.91
C GLN A 33 3.72 0.64 -15.53
N GLU A 34 4.57 0.05 -14.69
CA GLU A 34 4.98 0.66 -13.42
C GLU A 34 5.92 1.84 -13.68
N VAL A 35 5.55 3.02 -13.17
CA VAL A 35 6.32 4.26 -13.35
C VAL A 35 6.88 4.80 -12.03
N TRP A 36 6.40 4.28 -10.90
CA TRP A 36 6.88 4.66 -9.57
C TRP A 36 6.47 3.60 -8.53
N ARG A 37 7.34 3.39 -7.54
CA ARG A 37 7.09 2.54 -6.37
C ARG A 37 7.62 3.20 -5.11
N TRP A 38 6.85 3.16 -4.03
CA TRP A 38 7.23 3.75 -2.76
C TRP A 38 8.45 3.06 -2.14
N SER A 39 8.52 1.73 -2.24
CA SER A 39 9.65 0.97 -1.69
C SER A 39 10.95 1.08 -2.49
N GLU A 40 10.94 1.71 -3.68
CA GLU A 40 12.14 1.88 -4.51
C GLU A 40 13.24 2.59 -3.71
N GLY A 41 14.43 1.96 -3.62
CA GLY A 41 15.57 2.50 -2.88
C GLY A 41 15.44 2.49 -1.34
N LYS A 42 14.36 1.93 -0.76
CA LYS A 42 14.21 1.77 0.69
C LYS A 42 14.79 0.43 1.16
N MET A 43 15.41 0.44 2.33
CA MET A 43 15.84 -0.78 3.03
C MET A 43 14.84 -1.11 4.15
N PHE A 44 14.54 -2.39 4.30
CA PHE A 44 13.69 -2.90 5.36
C PHE A 44 14.43 -3.95 6.18
N THR A 45 14.14 -4.03 7.48
CA THR A 45 14.70 -5.07 8.34
C THR A 45 14.14 -6.44 7.95
N MET A 46 14.93 -7.50 8.11
CA MET A 46 14.45 -8.89 7.92
C MET A 46 13.68 -9.43 9.14
N ALA A 47 13.21 -8.55 10.04
CA ALA A 47 12.40 -8.94 11.18
C ALA A 47 10.99 -9.30 10.73
N THR A 48 10.56 -10.52 11.01
CA THR A 48 9.17 -10.96 10.81
C THR A 48 8.27 -10.41 11.91
N GLY A 49 6.96 -10.47 11.71
CA GLY A 49 6.00 -10.21 12.79
C GLY A 49 4.56 -10.35 12.36
N THR A 50 3.68 -10.61 13.32
CA THR A 50 2.24 -10.73 13.12
C THR A 50 1.53 -9.48 13.64
N VAL A 51 0.52 -9.02 12.91
CA VAL A 51 -0.46 -8.05 13.40
C VAL A 51 -1.79 -8.79 13.52
N THR A 52 -2.43 -8.68 14.68
CA THR A 52 -3.79 -9.18 14.91
C THR A 52 -4.75 -8.00 14.79
N LEU A 53 -5.84 -8.18 14.05
CA LEU A 53 -6.95 -7.25 13.96
C LEU A 53 -8.18 -7.88 14.62
N GLU A 54 -8.67 -7.26 15.68
CA GLU A 54 -9.95 -7.62 16.30
C GLU A 54 -11.13 -7.34 15.35
N PRO A 55 -12.32 -7.92 15.58
CA PRO A 55 -13.53 -7.59 14.81
C PRO A 55 -13.80 -6.08 14.77
N GLY A 56 -13.90 -5.51 13.56
CA GLY A 56 -14.09 -4.08 13.34
C GLY A 56 -12.83 -3.22 13.50
N GLU A 57 -11.69 -3.81 13.86
CA GLU A 57 -10.41 -3.10 13.90
C GLU A 57 -9.89 -2.85 12.50
N LYS A 58 -9.20 -1.72 12.34
CA LYS A 58 -8.56 -1.37 11.08
C LYS A 58 -7.14 -0.84 11.29
N ILE A 59 -6.31 -1.13 10.31
CA ILE A 59 -5.00 -0.52 10.14
C ILE A 59 -4.95 0.26 8.84
N SER A 60 -4.46 1.49 8.89
CA SER A 60 -4.33 2.38 7.74
C SER A 60 -2.88 2.78 7.53
N TYR A 61 -2.40 2.63 6.31
CA TYR A 61 -1.10 3.13 5.87
C TYR A 61 -1.34 4.30 4.93
N VAL A 62 -0.71 5.43 5.21
CA VAL A 62 -0.88 6.68 4.46
C VAL A 62 0.47 7.26 4.14
N GLU A 63 0.68 7.61 2.87
CA GLU A 63 1.94 8.16 2.40
C GLU A 63 1.76 9.36 1.48
N ARG A 64 2.78 10.22 1.45
CA ARG A 64 2.86 11.27 0.44
C ARG A 64 3.49 10.69 -0.82
N LEU A 65 2.77 10.81 -1.94
CA LEU A 65 3.30 10.43 -3.25
C LEU A 65 4.32 11.48 -3.69
N ALA A 66 5.52 11.04 -4.04
CA ALA A 66 6.52 11.86 -4.69
C ALA A 66 6.19 11.92 -6.19
N SER A 67 5.25 12.79 -6.55
CA SER A 67 4.74 12.91 -7.92
C SER A 67 5.46 13.95 -8.77
N ASP A 68 6.55 14.54 -8.25
CA ASP A 68 7.21 15.68 -8.90
C ASP A 68 7.79 15.34 -10.28
N ASN A 69 8.07 14.06 -10.53
CA ASN A 69 8.57 13.55 -11.81
C ASN A 69 7.48 12.91 -12.69
N LEU A 70 6.22 12.90 -12.26
CA LEU A 70 5.11 12.36 -13.04
C LEU A 70 4.48 13.46 -13.89
N SER A 71 4.27 13.19 -15.17
CA SER A 71 3.51 14.11 -16.03
C SER A 71 2.06 14.23 -15.55
N THR A 72 1.41 15.34 -15.90
CA THR A 72 -0.03 15.49 -15.70
C THR A 72 -0.77 14.40 -16.48
N GLY A 73 -1.69 13.69 -15.83
CA GLY A 73 -2.43 12.60 -16.47
C GLY A 73 -3.19 11.72 -15.50
N GLU A 74 -3.87 10.73 -16.06
CA GLU A 74 -4.51 9.63 -15.32
C GLU A 74 -3.52 8.51 -15.08
N TYR A 75 -3.49 8.02 -13.84
CA TYR A 75 -2.65 6.91 -13.44
C TYR A 75 -3.44 5.95 -12.55
N LYS A 76 -2.98 4.71 -12.46
CA LYS A 76 -3.51 3.74 -11.50
C LYS A 76 -2.61 3.70 -10.27
N LEU A 77 -3.13 4.12 -9.13
CA LEU A 77 -2.50 3.93 -7.83
C LEU A 77 -2.91 2.57 -7.27
N VAL A 78 -1.93 1.74 -6.91
CA VAL A 78 -2.11 0.44 -6.27
C VAL A 78 -1.53 0.52 -4.86
N GLY A 79 -2.35 0.28 -3.84
CA GLY A 79 -1.91 0.04 -2.47
C GLY A 79 -1.75 -1.44 -2.21
N ILE A 80 -0.74 -1.82 -1.43
CA ILE A 80 -0.40 -3.21 -1.14
C ILE A 80 -0.11 -3.33 0.35
N VAL A 81 -0.75 -4.28 1.04
CA VAL A 81 -0.28 -4.79 2.34
C VAL A 81 0.54 -6.04 2.04
N THR A 82 1.81 -6.03 2.44
CA THR A 82 2.80 -7.06 2.06
C THR A 82 2.71 -8.34 2.90
N GLY A 83 1.80 -8.35 3.87
CA GLY A 83 1.53 -9.48 4.74
C GLY A 83 0.79 -10.61 4.02
N SER A 84 0.54 -11.69 4.75
CA SER A 84 -0.26 -12.83 4.31
C SER A 84 -1.48 -12.96 5.22
N PRO A 85 -2.71 -13.06 4.66
CA PRO A 85 -3.03 -13.03 3.24
C PRO A 85 -2.69 -11.68 2.57
N GLU A 86 -2.48 -11.70 1.25
CA GLU A 86 -2.09 -10.49 0.51
C GLU A 86 -3.33 -9.61 0.28
N TYR A 87 -3.24 -8.33 0.63
CA TYR A 87 -4.29 -7.35 0.36
C TYR A 87 -3.80 -6.30 -0.63
N ARG A 88 -4.58 -6.07 -1.68
CA ARG A 88 -4.30 -5.06 -2.71
C ARG A 88 -5.57 -4.31 -3.06
N GLU A 89 -5.41 -3.01 -3.22
CA GLU A 89 -6.47 -2.14 -3.70
C GLU A 89 -5.91 -1.26 -4.81
N SER A 90 -6.75 -0.91 -5.80
CA SER A 90 -6.33 0.01 -6.84
C SER A 90 -7.41 1.03 -7.15
N ARG A 91 -6.99 2.26 -7.47
CA ARG A 91 -7.87 3.35 -7.86
C ARG A 91 -7.20 4.21 -8.93
N VAL A 92 -8.02 4.82 -9.79
CA VAL A 92 -7.54 5.85 -10.72
C VAL A 92 -7.28 7.14 -9.95
N VAL A 93 -6.15 7.78 -10.24
CA VAL A 93 -5.74 9.06 -9.69
C VAL A 93 -5.34 10.01 -10.80
N LEU A 94 -5.72 11.28 -10.66
CA LEU A 94 -5.32 12.35 -11.56
C LEU A 94 -4.14 13.09 -10.94
N PHE A 95 -2.98 13.02 -11.58
CA PHE A 95 -1.86 13.91 -11.26
C PHE A 95 -2.00 15.19 -12.08
N ARG A 96 -1.89 16.32 -11.38
CA ARG A 96 -1.82 17.64 -11.99
C ARG A 96 -0.52 18.25 -11.53
N ASN A 97 0.37 18.56 -12.48
CA ASN A 97 1.56 19.33 -12.15
C ASN A 97 1.11 20.73 -11.68
N LYS A 98 1.76 21.25 -10.63
CA LYS A 98 1.48 22.60 -10.12
C LYS A 98 2.05 23.66 -11.03
#